data_AF-A0A948WL74-F1
#
_entry.id   AF-A0A948WL74-F1
#
_cell.length_a   1.000
_cell.length_b   1.000
_cell.length_c   1.000
_cell.angle_alpha   90.00
_cell.angle_beta   90.00
_cell.angle_gamma   90.00
#
_symmetry.space_group_name_H-M   'P 1'
#
loop_
_entity.id
_entity.type
_entity.pdbx_description
1 polymer ?
#
loop_
_entity_poly.entity_id
_entity_poly.type
_entity_poly.pdbx_seq_one_letter_code
_entity_poly.pdbx_strand_id
1 'polypeptide(L)'
;MNMAPDAPAPPTRWSPLAIASIVTSVLPLASALAPLLGVGALIGLRGRPHLRGQALAWAGIAVGIAATGLQVAGAWSIARAFNTLAARPEQALRAAWAGDAEGLRGTMTPPGNEATEARIAAWVADLRGRFGEFESVRMSPTAPGSAAPVGEREMRAAYEASFRRADGTVAAVPLAVTFERPTTSEAIDSIRVRRFAFMPGDGTRIVWPDDEPTADGAKQDAAKPGQ
;
A
#
# COMPACT_ATOMS: atom_id res chain seq x y z
N MET A 1 42.00 -67.44 24.76
CA MET A 1 40.72 -67.05 24.15
C MET A 1 40.38 -65.68 24.72
N ASN A 2 40.90 -64.60 24.11
CA ASN A 2 40.76 -63.24 24.64
C ASN A 2 39.55 -62.57 23.98
N MET A 3 38.48 -62.37 24.75
CA MET A 3 37.39 -61.46 24.39
C MET A 3 37.92 -60.03 24.49
N ALA A 4 38.00 -59.33 23.36
CA ALA A 4 38.19 -57.89 23.34
C ALA A 4 36.91 -57.20 23.83
N PRO A 5 36.98 -56.16 24.67
CA PRO A 5 35.80 -55.41 25.10
C PRO A 5 35.21 -54.61 23.93
N ASP A 6 33.89 -54.67 23.76
CA ASP A 6 33.14 -53.85 22.81
C ASP A 6 33.42 -52.36 23.08
N ALA A 7 33.97 -51.67 22.08
CA ALA A 7 34.20 -50.24 22.17
C ALA A 7 32.86 -49.48 22.25
N PRO A 8 32.70 -48.51 23.17
CA PRO A 8 31.46 -47.74 23.26
C PRO A 8 31.26 -46.93 21.97
N ALA A 9 30.05 -47.02 21.40
CA ALA A 9 29.69 -46.25 20.22
C ALA A 9 29.91 -44.74 20.46
N PRO A 10 30.51 -44.01 19.50
CA PRO A 10 30.83 -42.59 19.70
C PRO A 10 29.55 -41.77 19.91
N PRO A 11 29.60 -40.73 20.77
CA PRO A 11 28.41 -39.94 21.10
C PRO A 11 27.89 -39.19 19.87
N THR A 12 26.57 -39.29 19.66
CA THR A 12 25.84 -38.65 18.56
C THR A 12 25.94 -37.13 18.66
N ARG A 13 26.58 -36.47 17.68
CA ARG A 13 26.75 -35.00 17.64
C ARG A 13 25.85 -34.40 16.56
N TRP A 14 25.04 -33.41 16.94
CA TRP A 14 24.17 -32.67 16.04
C TRP A 14 25.01 -31.79 15.10
N SER A 15 24.63 -31.73 13.82
CA SER A 15 25.36 -30.92 12.84
C SER A 15 25.20 -29.43 13.17
N PRO A 16 26.28 -28.67 13.38
CA PRO A 16 26.21 -27.24 13.66
C PRO A 16 25.56 -26.44 12.53
N LEU A 17 25.61 -26.97 11.29
CA LEU A 17 24.93 -26.39 10.13
C LEU A 17 23.39 -26.53 10.20
N ALA A 18 22.90 -27.63 10.79
CA ALA A 18 21.46 -27.83 10.96
C ALA A 18 20.88 -26.87 12.02
N ILE A 19 21.64 -26.59 13.08
CA ILE A 19 21.28 -25.62 14.11
C ILE A 19 21.32 -24.20 13.53
N ALA A 20 22.37 -23.87 12.78
CA ALA A 20 22.47 -22.58 12.10
C ALA A 20 21.28 -22.35 11.15
N SER A 21 20.87 -23.36 10.36
CA SER A 21 19.72 -23.30 9.47
C SER A 21 18.40 -22.94 10.18
N ILE A 22 18.16 -23.52 11.36
CA ILE A 22 16.95 -23.28 12.17
C ILE A 22 16.96 -21.86 12.75
N VAL A 23 18.11 -21.37 13.21
CA VAL A 23 18.23 -20.02 13.75
C VAL A 23 18.07 -18.97 12.63
N THR A 24 18.61 -19.25 11.44
CA THR A 24 18.47 -18.35 10.29
C THR A 24 17.05 -18.32 9.70
N SER A 25 16.22 -19.35 9.87
CA SER A 25 14.84 -19.31 9.34
C SER A 25 13.91 -18.31 10.04
N VAL A 26 14.35 -17.71 11.15
CA VAL A 26 13.56 -16.75 11.95
C VAL A 26 13.77 -15.29 11.50
N LEU A 27 14.78 -15.00 10.66
CA LEU A 27 15.08 -13.64 10.19
C LEU A 27 14.56 -13.41 8.74
N PRO A 28 13.87 -12.30 8.43
CA PRO A 28 13.19 -12.09 7.14
C PRO A 28 14.08 -12.22 5.89
N LEU A 29 15.33 -11.74 5.97
CA LEU A 29 16.35 -11.84 4.91
C LEU A 29 16.99 -13.24 4.82
N ALA A 30 16.91 -14.04 5.88
CA ALA A 30 17.52 -15.35 5.95
C ALA A 30 16.57 -16.49 5.55
N SER A 31 15.27 -16.19 5.39
CA SER A 31 14.27 -17.05 4.72
C SER A 31 14.70 -17.48 3.31
N ALA A 32 15.25 -16.56 2.50
CA ALA A 32 15.75 -16.87 1.16
C ALA A 32 17.04 -17.72 1.18
N LEU A 33 17.84 -17.62 2.25
CA LEU A 33 19.07 -18.39 2.43
C LEU A 33 18.80 -19.81 2.94
N ALA A 34 17.69 -20.05 3.64
CA ALA A 34 17.36 -21.36 4.20
C ALA A 34 17.19 -22.48 3.14
N PRO A 35 16.51 -22.28 2.00
CA PRO A 35 16.48 -23.25 0.91
C PRO A 35 17.88 -23.52 0.32
N LEU A 36 18.70 -22.47 0.15
CA LEU A 36 20.06 -22.59 -0.38
C LEU A 36 20.98 -23.36 0.56
N LEU A 37 20.88 -23.10 1.87
CA LEU A 37 21.61 -23.84 2.91
C LEU A 37 21.11 -25.28 3.04
N GLY A 38 19.81 -25.54 2.89
CA GLY A 38 19.23 -26.88 2.87
C GLY A 38 19.69 -27.70 1.66
N VAL A 39 19.76 -27.09 0.48
CA VAL A 39 20.33 -27.69 -0.74
C VAL A 39 21.83 -27.95 -0.56
N GLY A 40 22.59 -27.00 0.00
CA GLY A 40 24.01 -27.16 0.31
C GLY A 40 24.28 -28.31 1.30
N ALA A 41 23.44 -28.45 2.32
CA ALA A 41 23.50 -29.55 3.27
C ALA A 41 23.20 -30.91 2.61
N LEU A 42 22.20 -30.98 1.72
CA LEU A 42 21.88 -32.19 0.96
C LEU A 42 23.01 -32.61 0.02
N ILE A 43 23.66 -31.66 -0.66
CA ILE A 43 24.81 -31.92 -1.53
C ILE A 43 25.99 -32.46 -0.69
N GLY A 44 26.25 -31.88 0.48
CA GLY A 44 27.29 -32.35 1.41
C GLY A 44 27.02 -33.72 2.05
N LEU A 45 25.74 -34.11 2.19
CA LEU A 45 25.32 -35.40 2.74
C LEU A 45 25.33 -36.54 1.71
N ARG A 46 25.38 -36.24 0.41
CA ARG A 46 25.26 -37.22 -0.69
C ARG A 46 26.39 -38.28 -0.71
N GLY A 47 27.47 -38.08 0.04
CA GLY A 47 28.59 -39.02 0.20
C GLY A 47 28.77 -39.63 1.60
N ARG A 48 27.86 -39.39 2.56
CA ARG A 48 28.00 -39.83 3.96
C ARG A 48 26.72 -40.51 4.48
N PRO A 49 26.45 -41.78 4.10
CA PRO A 49 25.21 -42.50 4.42
C PRO A 49 25.01 -42.82 5.91
N HIS A 50 26.03 -42.60 6.75
CA HIS A 50 26.01 -42.84 8.19
C HIS A 50 25.45 -41.67 9.02
N LEU A 51 25.11 -40.52 8.39
CA LEU A 51 24.58 -39.34 9.09
C LEU A 51 23.04 -39.28 9.01
N ARG A 52 22.36 -39.47 10.17
CA ARG A 52 20.89 -39.31 10.33
C ARG A 52 20.44 -37.84 10.32
N GLY A 53 20.71 -37.11 9.23
CA GLY A 53 20.34 -35.70 9.06
C GLY A 53 19.40 -35.42 7.88
N GLN A 54 19.14 -36.41 7.04
CA GLN A 54 18.43 -36.23 5.77
C GLN A 54 16.96 -35.84 5.96
N ALA A 55 16.27 -36.43 6.95
CA ALA A 55 14.89 -36.05 7.29
C ALA A 55 14.80 -34.61 7.82
N LEU A 56 15.78 -34.19 8.63
CA LEU A 56 15.84 -32.82 9.15
C LEU A 56 16.17 -31.80 8.05
N ALA A 57 17.04 -32.16 7.09
CA ALA A 57 17.34 -31.33 5.93
C ALA A 57 16.10 -31.13 5.03
N TRP A 58 15.34 -32.19 4.77
CA TRP A 58 14.06 -32.11 4.04
C TRP A 58 13.03 -31.27 4.79
N ALA A 59 12.93 -31.41 6.11
CA ALA A 59 12.06 -30.58 6.92
C ALA A 59 12.45 -29.09 6.83
N GLY A 60 13.75 -28.77 6.89
CA GLY A 60 14.26 -27.40 6.72
C GLY A 60 13.94 -26.81 5.34
N ILE A 61 14.05 -27.60 4.27
CA ILE A 61 13.67 -27.18 2.91
C ILE A 61 12.17 -26.94 2.81
N ALA A 62 11.35 -27.86 3.30
CA ALA A 62 9.90 -27.73 3.26
C ALA A 62 9.42 -26.48 4.03
N VAL A 63 9.98 -26.25 5.23
CA VAL A 63 9.69 -25.05 6.04
C VAL A 63 10.18 -23.79 5.32
N GLY A 64 11.38 -23.81 4.73
CA GLY A 64 11.93 -22.67 3.98
C GLY A 64 11.08 -22.30 2.76
N ILE A 65 10.59 -23.29 2.01
CA ILE A 65 9.68 -23.07 0.88
C ILE A 65 8.35 -22.50 1.36
N ALA A 66 7.77 -23.06 2.44
CA ALA A 66 6.52 -22.56 2.99
C ALA A 66 6.65 -21.11 3.48
N ALA A 67 7.73 -20.79 4.20
CA ALA A 67 8.03 -19.45 4.68
C ALA A 67 8.23 -18.46 3.53
N THR A 68 9.00 -18.83 2.50
CA THR A 68 9.21 -18.02 1.30
C THR A 68 7.90 -17.80 0.55
N GLY A 69 7.09 -18.84 0.38
CA GLY A 69 5.78 -18.75 -0.26
C GLY A 69 4.84 -17.79 0.49
N LEU A 70 4.83 -17.86 1.82
CA LEU A 70 4.05 -16.94 2.65
C LEU A 70 4.54 -15.48 2.52
N GLN A 71 5.85 -15.25 2.46
CA GLN A 71 6.43 -13.92 2.23
C GLN A 71 6.06 -13.36 0.86
N VAL A 72 6.18 -14.16 -0.20
CA VAL A 72 5.81 -13.77 -1.57
C VAL A 72 4.32 -13.47 -1.65
N ALA A 73 3.47 -14.32 -1.09
CA ALA A 73 2.03 -14.11 -1.05
C ALA A 73 1.65 -12.83 -0.28
N GLY A 74 2.31 -12.58 0.86
CA GLY A 74 2.14 -11.36 1.63
C GLY A 74 2.54 -10.11 0.86
N ALA A 75 3.73 -10.11 0.25
CA ALA A 75 4.23 -8.99 -0.56
C ALA A 75 3.31 -8.72 -1.76
N TRP A 76 2.85 -9.77 -2.45
CA TRP A 76 1.92 -9.65 -3.57
C TRP A 76 0.56 -9.08 -3.14
N SER A 77 0.04 -9.52 -1.99
CA SER A 77 -1.20 -8.98 -1.42
C SER A 77 -1.09 -7.48 -1.13
N ILE A 78 0.00 -7.05 -0.50
CA ILE A 78 0.27 -5.63 -0.22
C ILE A 78 0.40 -4.83 -1.52
N ALA A 79 1.16 -5.34 -2.50
CA ALA A 79 1.34 -4.68 -3.79
C ALA A 79 0.00 -4.51 -4.52
N ARG A 80 -0.86 -5.53 -4.50
CA ARG A 80 -2.21 -5.46 -5.08
C ARG A 80 -3.06 -4.41 -4.38
N ALA A 81 -3.09 -4.40 -3.05
CA ALA A 81 -3.86 -3.43 -2.27
C ALA A 81 -3.38 -1.99 -2.53
N PHE A 82 -2.06 -1.79 -2.60
CA PHE A 82 -1.47 -0.50 -2.93
C PHE A 82 -1.84 -0.03 -4.33
N ASN A 83 -1.75 -0.90 -5.34
CA ASN A 83 -2.13 -0.57 -6.71
C ASN A 83 -3.62 -0.20 -6.82
N THR A 84 -4.50 -0.91 -6.11
CA THR A 84 -5.92 -0.58 -6.02
C THR A 84 -6.12 0.80 -5.40
N LEU A 85 -5.45 1.11 -4.29
CA LEU A 85 -5.54 2.41 -3.63
C LEU A 85 -5.01 3.54 -4.51
N ALA A 86 -3.86 3.32 -5.16
CA ALA A 86 -3.21 4.30 -6.03
C ALA A 86 -4.05 4.68 -7.26
N ALA A 87 -4.90 3.76 -7.75
CA ALA A 87 -5.79 3.99 -8.88
C ALA A 87 -7.10 4.70 -8.51
N ARG A 88 -7.48 4.78 -7.23
CA ARG A 88 -8.77 5.39 -6.80
C ARG A 88 -8.94 6.84 -7.23
N PRO A 89 -7.92 7.72 -7.13
CA PRO A 89 -8.05 9.10 -7.60
C PRO A 89 -8.40 9.19 -9.08
N GLU A 90 -7.81 8.33 -9.90
CA GLU A 90 -8.10 8.28 -11.34
C GLU A 90 -9.53 7.81 -11.60
N GLN A 91 -9.98 6.75 -10.90
CA GLN A 91 -11.34 6.22 -11.04
C GLN A 91 -12.38 7.27 -10.65
N ALA A 92 -12.16 7.95 -9.52
CA ALA A 92 -13.02 9.02 -9.03
C ALA A 92 -13.14 10.17 -10.04
N LEU A 93 -12.01 10.69 -10.51
CA LEU A 93 -11.99 11.80 -11.47
C LEU A 93 -12.57 11.39 -12.82
N ARG A 94 -12.31 10.16 -13.30
CA ARG A 94 -12.92 9.65 -14.52
C ARG A 94 -14.44 9.54 -14.40
N ALA A 95 -14.95 9.04 -13.27
CA ALA A 95 -16.39 8.98 -13.01
C ALA A 95 -17.00 10.39 -13.01
N ALA A 96 -16.36 11.36 -12.34
CA ALA A 96 -16.80 12.75 -12.35
C ALA A 96 -16.86 13.34 -13.77
N TRP A 97 -15.83 13.13 -14.60
CA TRP A 97 -15.80 13.63 -15.98
C TRP A 97 -16.84 12.98 -16.89
N ALA A 98 -17.20 11.72 -16.62
CA ALA A 98 -18.24 10.98 -17.34
C ALA A 98 -19.67 11.33 -16.87
N GLY A 99 -19.82 12.15 -15.82
CA GLY A 99 -21.13 12.44 -15.20
C GLY A 99 -21.66 11.31 -14.32
N ASP A 100 -20.84 10.31 -13.98
CA ASP A 100 -21.20 9.22 -13.08
C ASP A 100 -21.04 9.66 -11.62
N ALA A 101 -22.08 10.30 -11.10
CA ALA A 101 -22.10 10.77 -9.72
C ALA A 101 -22.06 9.63 -8.70
N GLU A 102 -22.66 8.47 -9.00
CA GLU A 102 -22.63 7.32 -8.09
C GLU A 102 -21.23 6.71 -7.99
N GLY A 103 -20.54 6.57 -9.14
CA GLY A 103 -19.15 6.13 -9.19
C GLY A 103 -18.22 7.05 -8.41
N LEU A 104 -18.38 8.38 -8.55
CA LEU A 104 -17.61 9.33 -7.74
C LEU A 104 -17.90 9.15 -6.25
N ARG A 105 -19.17 9.17 -5.84
CA ARG A 105 -19.55 9.07 -4.41
C ARG A 105 -19.05 7.76 -3.77
N GLY A 106 -19.11 6.65 -4.49
CA GLY A 106 -18.63 5.34 -4.00
C GLY A 106 -17.12 5.29 -3.70
N THR A 107 -16.35 6.20 -4.28
CA THR A 107 -14.89 6.32 -4.06
C THR A 107 -14.51 7.32 -2.98
N MET A 108 -15.45 8.13 -2.50
CA MET A 108 -15.20 9.23 -1.58
C MET A 108 -15.70 8.97 -0.14
N THR A 109 -15.14 9.67 0.84
CA THR A 109 -15.75 9.84 2.18
C THR A 109 -16.59 11.13 2.24
N PRO A 110 -17.42 11.32 3.29
CA PRO A 110 -18.05 12.60 3.55
C PRO A 110 -17.05 13.76 3.61
N PRO A 111 -17.42 14.93 3.07
CA PRO A 111 -18.72 15.25 2.45
C PRO A 111 -18.78 14.88 0.94
N GLY A 112 -17.70 14.35 0.37
CA GLY A 112 -17.58 14.13 -1.07
C GLY A 112 -18.56 13.09 -1.59
N ASN A 113 -18.87 12.07 -0.79
CA ASN A 113 -19.90 11.08 -1.09
C ASN A 113 -21.34 11.61 -0.95
N GLU A 114 -21.53 12.78 -0.35
CA GLU A 114 -22.83 13.45 -0.20
C GLU A 114 -23.07 14.52 -1.26
N ALA A 115 -22.09 14.76 -2.15
CA ALA A 115 -22.19 15.77 -3.18
C ALA A 115 -23.33 15.47 -4.18
N THR A 116 -24.17 16.48 -4.42
CA THR A 116 -25.24 16.39 -5.43
C THR A 116 -24.65 16.32 -6.83
N GLU A 117 -25.37 15.70 -7.76
CA GLU A 117 -24.95 15.61 -9.16
C GLU A 117 -24.72 17.00 -9.78
N ALA A 118 -25.60 17.96 -9.48
CA ALA A 118 -25.45 19.36 -9.92
C ALA A 118 -24.16 20.00 -9.39
N ARG A 119 -23.79 19.75 -8.12
CA ARG A 119 -22.54 20.28 -7.53
C ARG A 119 -21.32 19.66 -8.21
N ILE A 120 -21.35 18.34 -8.45
CA ILE A 120 -20.28 17.61 -9.17
C ILE A 120 -20.14 18.15 -10.59
N ALA A 121 -21.25 18.29 -11.32
CA ALA A 121 -21.26 18.79 -12.69
C ALA A 121 -20.72 20.23 -12.78
N ALA A 122 -21.11 21.12 -11.84
CA ALA A 122 -20.60 22.49 -11.79
C ALA A 122 -19.08 22.52 -11.53
N TRP A 123 -18.60 21.69 -10.60
CA TRP A 123 -17.16 21.57 -10.32
C TRP A 123 -16.37 21.04 -11.52
N VAL A 124 -16.86 19.98 -12.17
CA VAL A 124 -16.24 19.42 -13.39
C VAL A 124 -16.27 20.44 -14.53
N ALA A 125 -17.33 21.22 -14.67
CA ALA A 125 -17.41 22.27 -15.69
C ALA A 125 -16.35 23.37 -15.48
N ASP A 126 -16.13 23.80 -14.22
CA ASP A 126 -15.05 24.74 -13.89
C ASP A 126 -13.67 24.15 -14.20
N LEU A 127 -13.39 22.91 -13.79
CA LEU A 127 -12.13 22.24 -14.08
C LEU A 127 -11.90 22.04 -15.58
N ARG A 128 -12.94 21.63 -16.33
CA ARG A 128 -12.89 21.45 -17.78
C ARG A 128 -12.62 22.78 -18.49
N GLY A 129 -13.22 23.88 -18.02
CA GLY A 129 -12.96 25.22 -18.55
C GLY A 129 -11.51 25.68 -18.35
N ARG A 130 -10.87 25.29 -17.23
CA ARG A 130 -9.49 25.68 -16.89
C ARG A 130 -8.42 24.78 -17.52
N PHE A 131 -8.64 23.47 -17.50
CA PHE A 131 -7.61 22.47 -17.81
C PHE A 131 -7.88 21.69 -19.09
N GLY A 132 -9.13 21.58 -19.53
CA GLY A 132 -9.55 20.78 -20.67
C GLY A 132 -10.12 19.41 -20.28
N GLU A 133 -10.03 18.45 -21.19
CA GLU A 133 -10.54 17.09 -20.97
C GLU A 133 -9.58 16.26 -20.13
N PHE A 134 -10.12 15.52 -19.17
CA PHE A 134 -9.33 14.65 -18.31
C PHE A 134 -8.80 13.42 -19.07
N GLU A 135 -7.52 13.10 -18.88
CA GLU A 135 -6.92 11.88 -19.44
C GLU A 135 -6.59 10.83 -18.38
N SER A 136 -5.74 11.18 -17.41
CA SER A 136 -5.19 10.23 -16.44
C SER A 136 -4.69 10.90 -15.17
N VAL A 137 -4.46 10.09 -14.13
CA VAL A 137 -3.86 10.52 -12.86
C VAL A 137 -2.74 9.56 -12.52
N ARG A 138 -1.57 10.10 -12.19
CA ARG A 138 -0.42 9.29 -11.79
C ARG A 138 0.09 9.76 -10.46
N MET A 139 0.52 8.81 -9.61
CA MET A 139 1.17 9.17 -8.35
C MET A 139 2.49 9.87 -8.67
N SER A 140 2.69 11.05 -8.09
CA SER A 140 3.94 11.79 -8.28
C SER A 140 5.02 11.14 -7.40
N PRO A 141 6.27 11.00 -7.90
CA PRO A 141 7.39 10.54 -7.07
C PRO A 141 7.79 11.60 -6.04
N THR A 142 7.31 12.83 -6.18
CA THR A 142 7.60 13.94 -5.28
C THR A 142 6.69 13.88 -4.06
N ALA A 143 7.25 14.06 -2.86
CA ALA A 143 6.45 14.12 -1.64
C ALA A 143 5.41 15.26 -1.71
N PRO A 144 4.20 15.09 -1.15
CA PRO A 144 3.20 16.14 -1.14
C PRO A 144 3.75 17.37 -0.41
N GLY A 145 3.53 18.56 -1.02
CA GLY A 145 3.90 19.82 -0.38
C GLY A 145 3.28 19.95 1.00
N SER A 146 4.10 20.34 1.98
CA SER A 146 3.66 20.59 3.36
C SER A 146 2.71 21.78 3.37
N ALA A 147 1.41 21.50 3.45
CA ALA A 147 0.38 22.53 3.53
C ALA A 147 -0.71 22.08 4.51
N ALA A 148 -0.60 22.57 5.74
CA ALA A 148 -1.49 22.33 6.89
C ALA A 148 -1.38 20.94 7.56
N PRO A 149 -1.56 20.88 8.90
CA PRO A 149 -1.70 19.62 9.63
C PRO A 149 -2.85 18.83 9.03
N VAL A 150 -2.57 17.58 8.68
CA VAL A 150 -3.59 16.60 8.28
C VAL A 150 -4.15 15.99 9.55
N GLY A 151 -5.46 15.71 9.61
CA GLY A 151 -6.04 15.06 10.78
C GLY A 151 -5.37 13.72 11.08
N GLU A 152 -5.44 13.23 12.31
CA GLU A 152 -4.76 11.98 12.74
C GLU A 152 -5.10 10.76 11.86
N ARG A 153 -6.27 10.79 11.20
CA ARG A 153 -6.77 9.73 10.32
C ARG A 153 -6.59 10.00 8.83
N GLU A 154 -5.97 11.12 8.47
CA GLU A 154 -5.85 11.54 7.10
C GLU A 154 -4.44 11.26 6.58
N MET A 155 -4.37 10.70 5.37
CA MET A 155 -3.12 10.47 4.66
C MET A 155 -3.11 11.30 3.40
N ARG A 156 -2.04 12.03 3.15
CA ARG A 156 -1.87 12.81 1.92
C ARG A 156 -0.87 12.13 1.00
N ALA A 157 -1.19 12.08 -0.28
CA ALA A 157 -0.27 11.67 -1.33
C ALA A 157 -0.31 12.66 -2.49
N ALA A 158 0.83 12.79 -3.18
CA ALA A 158 0.97 13.64 -4.35
C ALA A 158 0.67 12.85 -5.62
N TYR A 159 -0.07 13.49 -6.50
CA TYR A 159 -0.44 13.00 -7.82
C TYR A 159 -0.24 14.11 -8.85
N GLU A 160 -0.26 13.71 -10.11
CA GLU A 160 -0.30 14.59 -11.28
C GLU A 160 -1.48 14.16 -12.13
N ALA A 161 -2.40 15.10 -12.38
CA ALA A 161 -3.54 14.90 -13.27
C ALA A 161 -3.18 15.45 -14.66
N SER A 162 -3.39 14.67 -15.70
CA SER A 162 -3.13 15.06 -17.09
C SER A 162 -4.43 15.44 -17.77
N PHE A 163 -4.43 16.59 -18.45
CA PHE A 163 -5.57 17.13 -19.18
C PHE A 163 -5.19 17.47 -20.62
N ARG A 164 -6.07 17.11 -21.57
CA ARG A 164 -5.96 17.48 -22.98
C ARG A 164 -6.72 18.77 -23.25
N ARG A 165 -6.02 19.78 -23.76
CA ARG A 165 -6.59 21.06 -24.18
C ARG A 165 -7.16 20.97 -25.60
N ALA A 166 -7.94 21.99 -25.96
CA ALA A 166 -8.56 22.09 -27.29
C ALA A 166 -7.53 22.17 -28.45
N ASP A 167 -6.32 22.66 -28.17
CA ASP A 167 -5.19 22.69 -29.10
C ASP A 167 -4.47 21.33 -29.25
N GLY A 168 -4.93 20.29 -28.54
CA GLY A 168 -4.35 18.96 -28.53
C GLY A 168 -3.15 18.79 -27.59
N THR A 169 -2.71 19.85 -26.90
CA THR A 169 -1.62 19.75 -25.93
C THR A 169 -2.08 19.08 -24.63
N VAL A 170 -1.18 18.33 -23.99
CA VAL A 170 -1.43 17.71 -22.68
C VAL A 170 -0.73 18.52 -21.60
N ALA A 171 -1.50 19.01 -20.62
CA ALA A 171 -1.02 19.71 -19.46
C ALA A 171 -1.08 18.80 -18.23
N ALA A 172 0.03 18.70 -17.49
CA ALA A 172 0.08 18.05 -16.18
C ALA A 172 -0.16 19.08 -15.08
N VAL A 173 -1.12 18.82 -14.20
CA VAL A 173 -1.49 19.67 -13.08
C VAL A 173 -1.20 18.92 -11.77
N PRO A 174 -0.39 19.49 -10.86
CA PRO A 174 -0.18 18.91 -9.54
C PRO A 174 -1.50 18.74 -8.77
N LEU A 175 -1.68 17.57 -8.19
CA LEU A 175 -2.88 17.15 -7.48
C LEU A 175 -2.49 16.56 -6.13
N ALA A 176 -2.86 17.21 -5.03
CA ALA A 176 -2.77 16.61 -3.71
C ALA A 176 -4.07 15.84 -3.42
N VAL A 177 -3.94 14.56 -3.05
CA VAL A 177 -5.08 13.73 -2.65
C VAL A 177 -4.98 13.43 -1.17
N THR A 178 -6.04 13.73 -0.43
CA THR A 178 -6.20 13.29 0.96
C THR A 178 -7.10 12.06 0.98
N PHE A 179 -6.59 10.99 1.56
CA PHE A 179 -7.32 9.78 1.89
C PHE A 179 -7.71 9.80 3.36
N GLU A 180 -8.85 9.19 3.69
CA GLU A 180 -9.28 8.98 5.06
C GLU A 180 -9.14 7.51 5.43
N ARG A 181 -8.47 7.26 6.56
CA ARG A 181 -8.33 5.92 7.15
C ARG A 181 -9.57 5.62 8.00
N PRO A 182 -10.18 4.43 7.85
CA PRO A 182 -11.28 4.00 8.70
C PRO A 182 -10.89 3.95 10.18
N THR A 183 -11.90 4.03 11.05
CA THR A 183 -11.81 3.97 12.51
C THR A 183 -11.42 2.60 13.06
N THR A 184 -11.75 1.55 12.34
CA THR A 184 -11.51 0.15 12.70
C THR A 184 -10.33 -0.40 11.91
N SER A 185 -9.73 -1.52 12.35
CA SER A 185 -8.70 -2.28 11.61
C SER A 185 -9.25 -2.93 10.33
N GLU A 186 -10.04 -2.19 9.56
CA GLU A 186 -10.53 -2.62 8.26
C GLU A 186 -9.39 -2.62 7.23
N ALA A 187 -9.57 -3.47 6.22
CA ALA A 187 -8.62 -3.68 5.15
C ALA A 187 -8.30 -2.37 4.41
N ILE A 188 -7.13 -2.31 3.78
CA ILE A 188 -6.70 -1.19 2.89
C ILE A 188 -7.80 -0.80 1.88
N ASP A 189 -8.65 -1.76 1.51
CA ASP A 189 -9.79 -1.56 0.61
C ASP A 189 -10.87 -0.61 1.14
N SER A 190 -10.93 -0.30 2.43
CA SER A 190 -11.87 0.69 2.98
C SER A 190 -11.34 2.13 2.93
N ILE A 191 -10.06 2.37 2.62
CA ILE A 191 -9.46 3.72 2.52
C ILE A 191 -10.03 4.50 1.33
N ARG A 192 -10.92 5.46 1.57
CA ARG A 192 -11.57 6.27 0.52
C ARG A 192 -10.90 7.64 0.35
N VAL A 193 -11.17 8.29 -0.78
CA VAL A 193 -10.69 9.65 -1.03
C VAL A 193 -11.54 10.63 -0.24
N ARG A 194 -10.92 11.44 0.60
CA ARG A 194 -11.60 12.53 1.29
C ARG A 194 -11.64 13.79 0.45
N ARG A 195 -10.50 14.12 -0.18
CA ARG A 195 -10.30 15.43 -0.83
C ARG A 195 -9.31 15.36 -1.98
N PHE A 196 -9.61 16.13 -3.02
CA PHE A 196 -8.73 16.52 -4.10
C PHE A 196 -8.35 17.99 -3.93
N ALA A 197 -7.09 18.34 -4.15
CA ALA A 197 -6.63 19.71 -4.19
C ALA A 197 -5.71 19.90 -5.39
N PHE A 198 -6.22 20.56 -6.43
CA PHE A 198 -5.43 20.94 -7.60
C PHE A 198 -4.61 22.18 -7.27
N MET A 199 -3.33 22.15 -7.66
CA MET A 199 -2.35 23.21 -7.44
C MET A 199 -1.74 23.59 -8.80
N PRO A 200 -2.46 24.38 -9.62
CA PRO A 200 -1.92 24.93 -10.85
C PRO A 200 -0.73 25.87 -10.53
N GLY A 201 0.16 26.03 -11.52
CA GLY A 201 1.37 26.85 -11.37
C GLY A 201 1.11 28.35 -11.15
N ASP A 202 -0.14 28.80 -11.22
CA ASP A 202 -0.58 30.16 -10.91
C ASP A 202 -0.78 30.42 -9.40
N GLY A 203 -0.60 29.39 -8.56
CA GLY A 203 -0.78 29.47 -7.12
C GLY A 203 -2.23 29.34 -6.65
N THR A 204 -3.20 29.15 -7.56
CA THR A 204 -4.63 29.05 -7.24
C THR A 204 -5.01 27.66 -6.74
N ARG A 205 -5.30 27.48 -5.45
CA ARG A 205 -5.69 26.15 -4.95
C ARG A 205 -7.17 25.87 -5.22
N ILE A 206 -7.49 24.82 -5.97
CA ILE A 206 -8.88 24.36 -6.20
C ILE A 206 -9.10 23.09 -5.38
N VAL A 207 -10.02 23.14 -4.42
CA VAL A 207 -10.28 22.05 -3.48
C VAL A 207 -11.64 21.42 -3.75
N TRP A 208 -11.72 20.09 -3.66
CA TRP A 208 -12.97 19.36 -3.74
C TRP A 208 -12.96 18.16 -2.80
N PRO A 209 -13.98 17.95 -1.99
CA PRO A 209 -15.10 18.87 -1.73
C PRO A 209 -14.60 20.09 -0.92
N ASP A 210 -15.11 21.27 -1.25
CA ASP A 210 -14.92 22.48 -0.45
C ASP A 210 -15.69 22.34 0.85
N ASP A 211 -14.94 22.02 1.90
CA ASP A 211 -15.42 21.81 3.26
C ASP A 211 -14.57 22.59 4.26
N GLU A 212 -13.77 23.56 3.80
CA GLU A 212 -13.21 24.53 4.74
C GLU A 212 -14.39 25.28 5.35
N PRO A 213 -14.58 25.23 6.67
CA PRO A 213 -15.51 26.15 7.30
C PRO A 213 -14.98 27.54 6.97
N THR A 214 -15.72 28.29 6.16
CA THR A 214 -15.56 29.74 6.10
C THR A 214 -15.43 30.22 7.54
N ALA A 215 -14.44 31.06 7.84
CA ALA A 215 -14.14 31.53 9.21
C ALA A 215 -15.36 32.11 9.97
N ASP A 216 -16.46 32.39 9.25
CA ASP A 216 -17.75 32.78 9.78
C ASP A 216 -18.55 31.64 10.46
N GLY A 217 -18.34 30.37 10.10
CA GLY A 217 -19.00 29.22 10.73
C GLY A 217 -18.45 28.89 12.12
N ALA A 218 -17.14 29.05 12.31
CA ALA A 218 -16.48 28.85 13.61
C ALA A 218 -16.91 29.93 14.65
N LYS A 219 -17.39 31.10 14.20
CA LYS A 219 -17.97 32.12 15.08
C LYS A 219 -19.43 31.85 15.45
N GLN A 220 -20.18 31.09 14.64
CA GLN A 220 -21.57 30.76 14.93
C GLN A 220 -21.71 29.64 15.97
N ASP A 221 -20.83 28.64 15.95
CA ASP A 221 -20.88 27.54 16.94
C ASP A 221 -20.37 27.94 18.34
N ALA A 222 -19.55 28.98 18.44
CA ALA A 222 -19.17 29.58 19.72
C ALA A 222 -20.29 30.41 20.38
N ALA A 223 -21.40 30.66 19.67
CA ALA A 223 -22.48 31.55 20.11
C ALA A 223 -23.75 30.83 20.58
N LYS A 224 -23.74 29.50 20.74
CA LYS A 224 -24.80 28.78 21.46
C LYS A 224 -24.41 28.54 22.93
N PRO A 225 -24.79 29.42 23.88
CA PRO A 225 -24.84 29.04 25.28
C PRO A 225 -25.95 27.99 25.47
N GLY A 226 -25.66 26.98 26.27
CA GLY A 226 -26.53 25.84 26.51
C GLY A 226 -27.97 26.21 26.87
N GLN A 227 -28.90 25.43 26.32
CA GLN A 227 -30.18 25.14 26.94
C GLN A 227 -30.17 23.69 27.41
#